data_AF-A0A0B7MTU1-F1
#
_entry.id   AF-A0A0B7MTU1-F1
#
_cell.length_a   1.000
_cell.length_b   1.000
_cell.length_c   1.000
_cell.angle_alpha   90.00
_cell.angle_beta   90.00
_cell.angle_gamma   90.00
#
_symmetry.space_group_name_H-M   'P 1'
#
loop_
_entity.id
_entity.type
_entity.pdbx_description
1 polymer ?
#
loop_
_entity_poly.entity_id
_entity_poly.type
_entity_poly.pdbx_seq_one_letter_code
_entity_poly.pdbx_strand_id
1 'polypeptide(L)'
;YHPNAFLDLGSQYMELGYTDSLKKWSLQRLCQDVLGKYLPKPESVRCGDWQVAVLDATQRKYAATDAYVALDLFEKMRTLTALNRPVNQKSSVGTIVNVYATPRTCRGKQLAIGKILESTDDDINCMNCVTVQLLEIIKSDSYAPVCHHENRRSSRLRKTFTGIGAQVNSTIMSLSKRCLKTSKLKAEDSPPVPNSTVPTLILKDPFHLMDSISISEKHGAHKVFMSRFSDALFVPSHEDKKKIEVALKLQKTTFEIVSRENPAWIAKRLRRVIPAAEDLLPVVKKLFKEFEGVECAKTGLPLFDKVCKAQAQKVLDAISKGHVSDPIGVQLYHIRYVDGLGLPVYRCIRGTNSLEGGVHTNIIRKFSMYNASPRLTDCLLTDYRLRHNTDVGSRNRYNLVHKSHYNPWLVQGINHLKSELSMSVKGSYYDPDGNGIHFSPTGESFGICPVPDFTKQHLEMLAVESDAKYPSPSTPLTVENVLQLCALPLVSVRRNQLSTYQYLAVMQNTKYPVTPIHTKREEEKFWTLYNELEAVHNKAKPDFVKMAKEWCR
;
A
#
# COMPACT_ATOMS: atom_id res chain seq x y z
N TYR A 1 -9.76 -9.22 -27.70
CA TYR A 1 -8.68 -10.14 -27.33
C TYR A 1 -8.34 -10.95 -28.58
N HIS A 2 -7.13 -10.76 -29.11
CA HIS A 2 -6.65 -11.45 -30.32
C HIS A 2 -6.14 -12.86 -29.96
N PRO A 3 -6.30 -13.86 -30.85
CA PRO A 3 -6.03 -15.26 -30.55
C PRO A 3 -4.54 -15.63 -30.76
N ASN A 4 -3.63 -14.98 -30.00
CA ASN A 4 -2.19 -15.32 -29.87
C ASN A 4 -1.52 -14.49 -28.74
N ALA A 5 -2.18 -14.34 -27.59
CA ALA A 5 -1.82 -13.34 -26.58
C ALA A 5 -0.66 -13.74 -25.65
N PHE A 6 0.50 -14.12 -26.19
CA PHE A 6 1.75 -14.14 -25.40
C PHE A 6 2.46 -12.81 -25.58
N LEU A 7 2.94 -12.23 -24.47
CA LEU A 7 3.71 -10.99 -24.47
C LEU A 7 5.11 -11.29 -23.93
N ASP A 8 6.11 -11.17 -24.79
CA ASP A 8 7.50 -11.30 -24.40
C ASP A 8 8.03 -9.97 -23.84
N LEU A 9 8.50 -9.98 -22.58
CA LEU A 9 8.97 -8.77 -21.90
C LEU A 9 10.22 -8.17 -22.54
N GLY A 10 11.08 -9.00 -23.12
CA GLY A 10 12.24 -8.52 -23.88
C GLY A 10 11.81 -7.73 -25.11
N SER A 11 10.80 -8.24 -25.83
CA SER A 11 10.20 -7.61 -26.99
C SER A 11 9.46 -6.32 -26.62
N GLN A 12 8.71 -6.31 -25.53
CA GLN A 12 8.05 -5.09 -25.03
C GLN A 12 9.07 -4.01 -24.63
N TYR A 13 10.15 -4.40 -23.95
CA TYR A 13 11.22 -3.49 -23.56
C TYR A 13 11.94 -2.88 -24.78
N MET A 14 12.09 -3.67 -25.84
CA MET A 14 12.57 -3.22 -27.15
C MET A 14 11.58 -2.26 -27.83
N GLU A 15 10.29 -2.58 -27.88
CA GLU A 15 9.26 -1.72 -28.48
C GLU A 15 9.17 -0.36 -27.77
N LEU A 16 9.39 -0.35 -26.45
CA LEU A 16 9.51 0.87 -25.65
C LEU A 16 10.81 1.65 -25.91
N GLY A 17 11.70 1.14 -26.76
CA GLY A 17 12.90 1.84 -27.21
C GLY A 17 14.04 1.86 -26.18
N TYR A 18 14.02 0.99 -25.17
CA TYR A 18 15.09 0.90 -24.17
C TYR A 18 16.27 0.02 -24.64
N THR A 19 16.10 -0.73 -25.72
CA THR A 19 17.14 -1.59 -26.30
C THR A 19 16.96 -1.82 -27.81
N ASP A 20 18.06 -2.04 -28.52
CA ASP A 20 18.11 -2.24 -29.97
C ASP A 20 18.32 -3.71 -30.39
N SER A 21 18.44 -4.65 -29.45
CA SER A 21 18.69 -6.07 -29.76
C SER A 21 18.02 -7.04 -28.80
N LEU A 22 17.29 -8.02 -29.32
CA LEU A 22 16.69 -9.10 -28.53
C LEU A 22 17.75 -10.11 -28.03
N LYS A 23 18.94 -10.13 -28.65
CA LYS A 23 19.99 -11.13 -28.37
C LYS A 23 20.82 -10.87 -27.10
N LYS A 24 20.47 -9.86 -26.27
CA LYS A 24 21.31 -9.40 -25.14
C LYS A 24 20.62 -9.37 -23.77
N TRP A 25 19.46 -10.00 -23.59
CA TRP A 25 18.68 -9.84 -22.35
C TRP A 25 18.37 -11.16 -21.66
N SER A 26 18.53 -11.15 -20.35
CA SER A 26 18.04 -12.17 -19.43
C SER A 26 17.03 -11.54 -18.47
N LEU A 27 16.16 -12.36 -17.88
CA LEU A 27 15.22 -11.89 -16.86
C LEU A 27 15.94 -11.12 -15.74
N GLN A 28 17.11 -11.61 -15.32
CA GLN A 28 17.95 -10.98 -14.31
C GLN A 28 18.42 -9.58 -14.74
N ARG A 29 18.79 -9.38 -16.00
CA ARG A 29 19.19 -8.06 -16.50
C ARG A 29 18.00 -7.10 -16.58
N LEU A 30 16.84 -7.58 -17.01
CA LEU A 30 15.61 -6.78 -17.01
C LEU A 30 15.22 -6.34 -15.59
N CYS A 31 15.37 -7.21 -14.59
CA CYS A 31 15.14 -6.86 -13.18
C CYS A 31 16.04 -5.71 -12.73
N GLN A 32 17.33 -5.80 -13.08
CA GLN A 32 18.28 -4.77 -12.72
C GLN A 32 17.93 -3.44 -13.37
N ASP A 33 17.63 -3.44 -14.67
CA ASP A 33 17.47 -2.19 -15.43
C ASP A 33 16.07 -1.54 -15.24
N VAL A 34 15.01 -2.34 -15.00
CA VAL A 34 13.62 -1.84 -14.85
C VAL A 34 13.22 -1.67 -13.39
N LEU A 35 13.54 -2.64 -12.54
CA LEU A 35 13.14 -2.64 -11.12
C LEU A 35 14.25 -2.10 -10.20
N GLY A 36 15.48 -1.96 -10.68
CA GLY A 36 16.63 -1.60 -9.84
C GLY A 36 17.00 -2.70 -8.84
N LYS A 37 16.60 -3.95 -9.10
CA LYS A 37 16.77 -5.08 -8.17
C LYS A 37 17.60 -6.19 -8.80
N TYR A 38 18.48 -6.79 -8.00
CA TYR A 38 19.22 -7.98 -8.41
C TYR A 38 18.36 -9.24 -8.23
N LEU A 39 18.24 -10.03 -9.29
CA LEU A 39 17.58 -11.34 -9.26
C LEU A 39 18.64 -12.45 -9.10
N PRO A 40 18.74 -13.12 -7.95
CA PRO A 40 19.71 -14.18 -7.75
C PRO A 40 19.37 -15.40 -8.60
N LYS A 41 20.31 -15.83 -9.46
CA LYS A 41 20.21 -17.05 -10.26
C LYS A 41 21.31 -18.05 -9.90
N PRO A 42 21.25 -18.71 -8.73
CA PRO A 42 22.27 -19.67 -8.32
C PRO A 42 22.33 -20.84 -9.30
N GLU A 43 23.53 -21.14 -9.78
CA GLU A 43 23.76 -22.17 -10.80
C GLU A 43 23.37 -23.57 -10.30
N SER A 44 23.56 -23.83 -9.01
CA SER A 44 23.15 -25.09 -8.36
C SER A 44 21.66 -25.38 -8.45
N VAL A 45 20.81 -24.34 -8.45
CA VAL A 45 19.35 -24.49 -8.56
C VAL A 45 18.91 -24.39 -10.02
N ARG A 46 19.50 -23.47 -10.79
CA ARG A 46 19.21 -23.28 -12.22
C ARG A 46 19.48 -24.55 -13.03
N CYS A 47 20.58 -25.23 -12.73
CA CYS A 47 21.01 -26.48 -13.35
C CYS A 47 20.71 -27.72 -12.48
N GLY A 48 19.88 -27.58 -11.44
CA GLY A 48 19.42 -28.70 -10.62
C GLY A 48 18.46 -29.62 -11.37
N ASP A 49 18.16 -30.78 -10.79
CA ASP A 49 17.20 -31.73 -11.37
C ASP A 49 15.76 -31.24 -11.18
N TRP A 50 15.12 -30.83 -12.29
CA TRP A 50 13.74 -30.35 -12.32
C TRP A 50 12.71 -31.46 -12.61
N GLN A 51 13.16 -32.71 -12.82
CA GLN A 51 12.28 -33.85 -13.05
C GLN A 51 11.96 -34.64 -11.77
N VAL A 52 12.51 -34.21 -10.63
CA VAL A 52 12.19 -34.81 -9.33
C VAL A 52 10.70 -34.68 -9.01
N ALA A 53 10.10 -35.76 -8.49
CA ALA A 53 8.68 -35.82 -8.18
C ALA A 53 8.24 -34.78 -7.11
N VAL A 54 9.17 -34.33 -6.26
CA VAL A 54 8.93 -33.29 -5.25
C VAL A 54 10.10 -32.30 -5.28
N LEU A 55 9.85 -31.09 -5.77
CA LEU A 55 10.83 -30.00 -5.76
C LEU A 55 11.13 -29.57 -4.33
N ASP A 56 12.40 -29.27 -4.03
CA ASP A 56 12.78 -28.74 -2.72
C ASP A 56 12.30 -27.28 -2.51
N ALA A 57 12.42 -26.75 -1.28
CA ALA A 57 11.99 -25.39 -0.96
C ALA A 57 12.75 -24.31 -1.76
N THR A 58 14.00 -24.56 -2.12
CA THR A 58 14.85 -23.63 -2.88
C THR A 58 14.45 -23.62 -4.36
N GLN A 59 14.17 -24.78 -4.96
CA GLN A 59 13.65 -24.94 -6.32
C GLN A 59 12.25 -24.34 -6.46
N ARG A 60 11.34 -24.60 -5.51
CA ARG A 60 10.00 -23.99 -5.50
C ARG A 60 10.07 -22.47 -5.41
N LYS A 61 10.93 -21.95 -4.52
CA LYS A 61 11.16 -20.50 -4.39
C LYS A 61 11.77 -19.92 -5.66
N TYR A 62 12.74 -20.57 -6.28
CA TYR A 62 13.36 -20.15 -7.53
C TYR A 62 12.34 -20.06 -8.67
N ALA A 63 11.55 -21.12 -8.89
CA ALA A 63 10.52 -21.17 -9.92
C ALA A 63 9.43 -20.10 -9.72
N ALA A 64 8.94 -19.95 -8.48
CA ALA A 64 7.94 -18.93 -8.14
C ALA A 64 8.49 -17.50 -8.32
N THR A 65 9.77 -17.27 -7.99
CA THR A 65 10.41 -15.96 -8.12
C THR A 65 10.54 -15.56 -9.59
N ASP A 66 10.93 -16.46 -10.49
CA ASP A 66 11.05 -16.16 -11.92
C ASP A 66 9.67 -15.74 -12.52
N ALA A 67 8.57 -16.40 -12.11
CA ALA A 67 7.22 -16.04 -12.54
C ALA A 67 6.71 -14.72 -11.92
N TYR A 68 6.90 -14.54 -10.61
CA TYR A 68 6.46 -13.33 -9.90
C TYR A 68 7.16 -12.07 -10.43
N VAL A 69 8.47 -12.17 -10.65
CA VAL A 69 9.27 -11.04 -11.10
C VAL A 69 8.97 -10.68 -12.57
N ALA A 70 8.58 -11.66 -13.40
CA ALA A 70 8.08 -11.38 -14.75
C ALA A 70 6.79 -10.52 -14.71
N LEU A 71 5.86 -10.80 -13.79
CA LEU A 71 4.65 -9.99 -13.62
C LEU A 71 4.97 -8.58 -13.07
N ASP A 72 5.86 -8.46 -12.09
CA ASP A 72 6.29 -7.16 -11.54
C ASP A 72 6.98 -6.31 -12.62
N LEU A 73 7.82 -6.93 -13.45
CA LEU A 73 8.42 -6.30 -14.63
C LEU A 73 7.37 -5.82 -15.62
N PHE A 74 6.37 -6.63 -15.94
CA PHE A 74 5.29 -6.25 -16.85
C PHE A 74 4.54 -5.01 -16.37
N GLU A 75 4.09 -5.02 -15.11
CA GLU A 75 3.36 -3.90 -14.51
C GLU A 75 4.22 -2.63 -14.48
N LYS A 76 5.51 -2.76 -14.14
CA LYS A 76 6.42 -1.61 -14.18
C LYS A 76 6.65 -1.10 -15.59
N MET A 77 6.85 -1.98 -16.57
CA MET A 77 7.07 -1.61 -17.98
C MET A 77 5.88 -0.87 -18.58
N ARG A 78 4.64 -1.16 -18.15
CA ARG A 78 3.43 -0.41 -18.56
C ARG A 78 3.45 1.06 -18.15
N THR A 79 4.23 1.41 -17.13
CA THR A 79 4.40 2.80 -16.66
C THR A 79 5.56 3.53 -17.34
N LEU A 80 6.42 2.82 -18.06
CA LEU A 80 7.58 3.40 -18.71
C LEU A 80 7.17 4.24 -19.91
N THR A 81 7.78 5.41 -20.05
CA THR A 81 7.62 6.23 -21.25
C THR A 81 8.41 5.59 -22.39
N ALA A 82 7.83 5.54 -23.59
CA ALA A 82 8.54 5.08 -24.78
C ALA A 82 9.70 6.02 -25.12
N LEU A 83 10.92 5.48 -25.11
CA LEU A 83 12.16 6.14 -25.50
C LEU A 83 12.39 6.00 -27.01
N ASN A 84 13.44 6.66 -27.51
CA ASN A 84 13.83 6.66 -28.91
C ASN A 84 12.75 7.17 -29.90
N ARG A 85 11.78 7.94 -29.40
CA ARG A 85 10.80 8.64 -30.25
C ARG A 85 11.41 9.91 -30.84
N PRO A 86 11.11 10.27 -32.10
CA PRO A 86 11.58 11.52 -32.70
C PRO A 86 11.11 12.73 -31.87
N VAL A 87 12.03 13.67 -31.63
CA VAL A 87 11.67 14.95 -31.00
C VAL A 87 10.79 15.77 -31.96
N ASN A 88 9.71 16.33 -31.44
CA ASN A 88 8.76 17.15 -32.19
C ASN A 88 8.51 18.48 -31.48
N GLN A 89 7.71 19.37 -32.08
CA GLN A 89 7.38 20.68 -31.49
C GLN A 89 6.63 20.62 -30.14
N LYS A 90 6.02 19.47 -29.81
CA LYS A 90 5.32 19.26 -28.53
C LYS A 90 6.24 18.71 -27.43
N SER A 91 7.51 18.45 -27.73
CA SER A 91 8.47 17.94 -26.74
C SER A 91 8.78 19.04 -25.72
N SER A 92 8.54 18.76 -24.44
CA SER A 92 8.67 19.75 -23.37
C SER A 92 10.14 20.11 -23.09
N VAL A 93 10.36 21.35 -22.66
CA VAL A 93 11.64 21.79 -22.10
C VAL A 93 12.07 20.85 -20.98
N GLY A 94 13.35 20.52 -20.93
CA GLY A 94 13.92 19.58 -19.97
C GLY A 94 13.93 18.11 -20.40
N THR A 95 13.38 17.76 -21.56
CA THR A 95 13.44 16.39 -22.10
C THR A 95 14.89 15.98 -22.41
N ILE A 96 15.31 14.80 -21.94
CA ILE A 96 16.62 14.21 -22.24
C ILE A 96 16.58 13.54 -23.62
N VAL A 97 17.61 13.77 -24.43
CA VAL A 97 17.66 13.34 -25.83
C VAL A 97 19.02 12.76 -26.22
N ASN A 98 19.00 11.72 -27.05
CA ASN A 98 20.16 11.20 -27.75
C ASN A 98 20.37 11.99 -29.05
N VAL A 99 21.62 12.37 -29.32
CA VAL A 99 22.03 13.09 -30.53
C VAL A 99 22.66 12.11 -31.52
N TYR A 100 22.11 12.04 -32.74
CA TYR A 100 22.55 11.12 -33.80
C TYR A 100 23.16 11.85 -35.00
N ALA A 101 24.10 11.21 -35.69
CA ALA A 101 24.76 11.78 -36.86
C ALA A 101 23.83 11.98 -38.08
N THR A 102 22.81 11.14 -38.23
CA THR A 102 21.90 11.15 -39.38
C THR A 102 20.46 10.87 -38.97
N PRO A 103 19.46 11.49 -39.63
CA PRO A 103 18.06 11.41 -39.24
C PRO A 103 17.37 10.08 -39.59
N ARG A 104 17.99 9.21 -40.37
CA ARG A 104 17.37 7.97 -40.85
C ARG A 104 17.73 6.79 -39.93
N THR A 105 16.71 6.29 -39.23
CA THR A 105 16.63 5.04 -38.44
C THR A 105 17.24 5.05 -37.04
N CYS A 106 16.71 4.22 -36.12
CA CYS A 106 17.26 3.93 -34.79
C CYS A 106 18.60 3.18 -34.82
N ARG A 107 19.24 3.09 -36.00
CA ARG A 107 20.50 2.40 -36.24
C ARG A 107 21.68 3.36 -36.50
N GLY A 108 21.44 4.67 -36.47
CA GLY A 108 22.50 5.68 -36.64
C GLY A 108 23.49 5.69 -35.46
N LYS A 109 24.74 6.08 -35.71
CA LYS A 109 25.79 6.22 -34.69
C LYS A 109 25.43 7.37 -33.74
N GLN A 110 25.18 7.04 -32.47
CA GLN A 110 24.96 8.01 -31.39
C GLN A 110 26.24 8.79 -31.13
N LEU A 111 26.11 10.11 -30.99
CA LEU A 111 27.23 11.04 -30.84
C LEU A 111 27.31 11.65 -29.45
N ALA A 112 26.17 11.99 -28.84
CA ALA A 112 26.08 12.65 -27.55
C ALA A 112 24.71 12.41 -26.87
N ILE A 113 24.61 12.78 -25.60
CA ILE A 113 23.37 12.91 -24.82
C ILE A 113 23.22 14.38 -24.44
N GLY A 114 22.00 14.91 -24.51
CA GLY A 114 21.71 16.29 -24.16
C GLY A 114 20.33 16.50 -23.57
N LYS A 115 20.06 17.74 -23.16
CA LYS A 115 18.79 18.18 -22.57
C LYS A 115 18.24 19.35 -23.36
N ILE A 116 16.95 19.31 -23.70
CA ILE A 116 16.25 20.41 -24.37
C ILE A 116 16.12 21.60 -23.43
N LEU A 117 16.51 22.79 -23.91
CA LEU A 117 16.35 24.07 -23.22
C LEU A 117 15.27 24.93 -23.89
N GLU A 118 14.84 25.99 -23.20
CA GLU A 118 14.07 27.08 -23.80
C GLU A 118 14.91 27.78 -24.88
N SER A 119 14.28 28.20 -25.98
CA SER A 119 14.96 28.92 -27.05
C SER A 119 15.38 30.29 -26.54
N THR A 120 16.69 30.53 -26.45
CA THR A 120 17.26 31.81 -25.99
C THR A 120 17.49 32.82 -27.12
N ASP A 121 17.27 32.43 -28.38
CA ASP A 121 17.44 33.30 -29.56
C ASP A 121 16.07 33.62 -30.17
N ASP A 122 15.64 34.88 -30.03
CA ASP A 122 14.45 35.42 -30.72
C ASP A 122 14.67 35.59 -32.24
N ASP A 123 15.92 35.50 -32.71
CA ASP A 123 16.30 35.76 -34.10
C ASP A 123 16.34 34.52 -35.01
N ILE A 124 16.08 33.31 -34.50
CA ILE A 124 16.12 32.06 -35.30
C ILE A 124 14.73 31.40 -35.34
N ASN A 125 13.92 31.83 -36.30
CA ASN A 125 12.59 31.27 -36.54
C ASN A 125 12.64 29.92 -37.31
N CYS A 126 13.46 28.96 -36.87
CA CYS A 126 13.45 27.63 -37.46
C CYS A 126 12.54 26.63 -36.72
N MET A 127 11.45 26.26 -37.38
CA MET A 127 10.50 25.25 -36.91
C MET A 127 11.09 23.83 -36.74
N ASN A 128 12.27 23.54 -37.28
CA ASN A 128 12.88 22.21 -37.35
C ASN A 128 14.03 21.96 -36.37
N CYS A 129 14.41 22.92 -35.51
CA CYS A 129 15.58 22.79 -34.62
C CYS A 129 15.21 23.12 -33.18
N VAL A 130 16.05 22.68 -32.23
CA VAL A 130 15.85 22.85 -30.79
C VAL A 130 17.20 23.13 -30.13
N THR A 131 17.20 24.03 -29.16
CA THR A 131 18.35 24.31 -28.30
C THR A 131 18.58 23.16 -27.33
N VAL A 132 19.77 22.55 -27.38
CA VAL A 132 20.15 21.40 -26.57
C VAL A 132 21.45 21.70 -25.83
N GLN A 133 21.45 21.47 -24.51
CA GLN A 133 22.65 21.44 -23.68
C GLN A 133 23.25 20.02 -23.71
N LEU A 134 24.54 19.89 -24.01
CA LEU A 134 25.19 18.58 -24.01
C LEU A 134 25.51 18.13 -22.58
N LEU A 135 25.06 16.92 -22.22
CA LEU A 135 25.29 16.29 -20.92
C LEU A 135 26.37 15.20 -20.98
N GLU A 136 26.59 14.58 -22.14
CA GLU A 136 27.64 13.58 -22.35
C GLU A 136 28.05 13.58 -23.84
N ILE A 137 29.35 13.55 -24.13
CA ILE A 137 29.86 13.41 -25.51
C ILE A 137 30.45 12.01 -25.66
N ILE A 138 29.85 11.20 -26.52
CA ILE A 138 30.26 9.80 -26.72
C ILE A 138 31.33 9.71 -27.82
N LYS A 139 31.23 10.54 -28.87
CA LYS A 139 32.19 10.55 -29.99
C LYS A 139 32.58 11.98 -30.36
N SER A 140 33.66 12.44 -29.74
CA SER A 140 34.21 13.78 -29.89
C SER A 140 34.64 14.11 -31.33
N ASP A 141 35.12 13.11 -32.09
CA ASP A 141 35.70 13.31 -33.43
C ASP A 141 34.69 13.19 -34.57
N SER A 142 33.39 13.11 -34.23
CA SER A 142 32.31 13.09 -35.22
C SER A 142 31.75 14.49 -35.46
N TYR A 143 31.31 14.77 -36.69
CA TYR A 143 30.68 16.04 -37.04
C TYR A 143 29.39 16.26 -36.25
N ALA A 144 29.24 17.44 -35.65
CA ALA A 144 28.04 17.79 -34.90
C ALA A 144 26.84 18.06 -35.85
N PRO A 145 25.64 17.53 -35.60
CA PRO A 145 24.47 17.68 -36.46
C PRO A 145 23.77 19.04 -36.26
N VAL A 146 24.54 20.12 -36.43
CA VAL A 146 24.08 21.50 -36.27
C VAL A 146 23.16 21.89 -37.42
N CYS A 147 22.14 22.68 -37.11
CA CYS A 147 21.20 23.16 -38.10
C CYS A 147 21.79 24.29 -38.99
N HIS A 148 21.57 24.23 -40.30
CA HIS A 148 22.09 25.21 -41.28
C HIS A 148 21.01 26.25 -41.64
N HIS A 149 20.90 27.36 -40.90
CA HIS A 149 19.92 28.42 -41.24
C HIS A 149 20.52 29.65 -41.89
N GLU A 150 21.83 29.82 -41.85
CA GLU A 150 22.47 30.80 -42.69
C GLU A 150 22.98 30.10 -43.94
N ASN A 151 22.46 30.50 -45.09
CA ASN A 151 22.94 30.14 -46.43
C ASN A 151 24.37 30.69 -46.71
N ARG A 152 25.25 30.68 -45.71
CA ARG A 152 26.65 31.04 -45.77
C ARG A 152 27.47 30.02 -44.99
N ARG A 153 27.81 28.93 -45.65
CA ARG A 153 29.19 28.50 -45.95
C ARG A 153 29.24 26.99 -46.18
N SER A 154 29.64 26.63 -47.40
CA SER A 154 30.44 25.47 -47.83
C SER A 154 30.44 24.19 -46.97
N SER A 155 30.38 23.04 -47.65
CA SER A 155 30.72 21.69 -47.13
C SER A 155 32.04 21.59 -46.35
N ARG A 156 32.88 22.63 -46.39
CA ARG A 156 34.17 22.79 -45.67
C ARG A 156 34.06 23.22 -44.20
N LEU A 157 32.86 23.45 -43.63
CA LEU A 157 32.68 23.86 -42.22
C LEU A 157 31.91 22.86 -41.34
N ARG A 158 31.88 21.59 -41.73
CA ARG A 158 31.54 20.54 -40.77
C ARG A 158 32.67 20.51 -39.73
N LYS A 159 32.38 20.91 -38.50
CA LYS A 159 33.33 20.81 -37.37
C LYS A 159 32.91 19.65 -36.48
N THR A 160 33.89 18.91 -35.98
CA THR A 160 33.68 17.86 -34.98
C THR A 160 33.36 18.49 -33.63
N PHE A 161 32.85 17.71 -32.66
CA PHE A 161 32.68 18.23 -31.29
C PHE A 161 34.00 18.76 -30.71
N THR A 162 35.14 18.15 -31.06
CA THR A 162 36.49 18.68 -30.78
C THR A 162 36.77 20.01 -31.48
N GLY A 163 36.46 20.12 -32.77
CA GLY A 163 36.71 21.33 -33.56
C GLY A 163 35.87 22.56 -33.17
N ILE A 164 34.80 22.37 -32.37
CA ILE A 164 34.00 23.45 -31.78
C ILE A 164 34.29 23.68 -30.29
N GLY A 165 35.22 22.93 -29.68
CA GLY A 165 35.54 23.06 -28.26
C GLY A 165 34.40 22.63 -27.33
N ALA A 166 33.58 21.64 -27.73
CA ALA A 166 32.42 21.23 -26.95
C ALA A 166 32.84 20.62 -25.60
N GLN A 167 32.34 21.20 -24.52
CA GLN A 167 32.47 20.76 -23.14
C GLN A 167 31.12 20.28 -22.57
N VAL A 168 31.18 19.19 -21.79
CA VAL A 168 30.05 18.59 -21.09
C VAL A 168 29.47 19.60 -20.08
N ASN A 169 28.14 19.68 -20.00
CA ASN A 169 27.35 20.58 -19.15
C ASN A 169 27.47 22.09 -19.43
N SER A 170 28.42 22.54 -20.25
CA SER A 170 28.56 23.97 -20.62
C SER A 170 28.20 24.28 -22.06
N THR A 171 28.28 23.32 -22.99
CA THR A 171 28.01 23.58 -24.40
C THR A 171 26.53 23.52 -24.73
N ILE A 172 26.01 24.62 -25.29
CA ILE A 172 24.64 24.76 -25.78
C ILE A 172 24.70 24.90 -27.30
N MET A 173 23.87 24.15 -28.01
CA MET A 173 23.82 24.19 -29.48
C MET A 173 22.42 23.96 -30.04
N SER A 174 22.12 24.60 -31.18
CA SER A 174 20.87 24.39 -31.91
C SER A 174 20.99 23.20 -32.85
N LEU A 175 20.27 22.12 -32.54
CA LEU A 175 20.33 20.85 -33.25
C LEU A 175 19.04 20.59 -34.02
N SER A 176 19.15 19.94 -35.18
CA SER A 176 17.97 19.51 -35.93
C SER A 176 17.16 18.49 -35.15
N LYS A 177 15.84 18.72 -35.00
CA LYS A 177 14.89 17.78 -34.38
C LYS A 177 14.97 16.38 -34.96
N ARG A 178 15.30 16.27 -36.25
CA ARG A 178 15.42 14.98 -36.96
C ARG A 178 16.59 14.12 -36.48
N CYS A 179 17.59 14.75 -35.85
CA CYS A 179 18.76 14.07 -35.29
C CYS A 179 18.64 13.79 -33.79
N LEU A 180 17.48 14.10 -33.19
CA LEU A 180 17.22 13.97 -31.76
C LEU A 180 16.14 12.91 -31.50
N LYS A 181 16.37 12.07 -30.49
CA LYS A 181 15.35 11.13 -29.99
C LYS A 181 15.33 11.13 -28.47
N THR A 182 14.15 10.89 -27.88
CA THR A 182 13.99 10.84 -26.42
C THR A 182 14.90 9.77 -25.78
N SER A 183 15.49 10.10 -24.64
CA SER A 183 16.44 9.26 -23.91
C SER A 183 16.25 9.38 -22.41
N LYS A 184 16.95 8.55 -21.63
CA LYS A 184 17.01 8.59 -20.18
C LYS A 184 18.46 8.82 -19.76
N LEU A 185 18.69 9.60 -18.70
CA LEU A 185 19.98 9.62 -18.02
C LEU A 185 20.28 8.22 -17.46
N LYS A 186 21.52 7.75 -17.59
CA LYS A 186 21.96 6.56 -16.85
C LYS A 186 21.70 6.85 -15.36
N ALA A 187 21.08 5.90 -14.67
CA ALA A 187 20.95 6.02 -13.22
C ALA A 187 22.37 6.11 -12.65
N GLU A 188 22.64 7.11 -11.81
CA GLU A 188 23.77 7.02 -10.90
C GLU A 188 23.55 5.75 -10.07
N ASP A 189 24.59 4.92 -9.95
CA ASP A 189 24.57 3.82 -9.00
C ASP A 189 24.36 4.45 -7.62
N SER A 190 23.12 4.42 -7.14
CA SER A 190 22.81 4.83 -5.78
C SER A 190 23.75 4.05 -4.86
N PRO A 191 24.50 4.70 -3.95
CA PRO A 191 25.26 3.96 -2.97
C PRO A 191 24.32 2.99 -2.27
N PRO A 192 24.78 1.78 -1.95
CA PRO A 192 23.95 0.80 -1.27
C PRO A 192 23.37 1.49 -0.04
N VAL A 193 22.04 1.59 0.01
CA VAL A 193 21.34 2.00 1.22
C VAL A 193 21.87 1.05 2.30
N PRO A 194 22.52 1.57 3.37
CA PRO A 194 22.92 0.70 4.45
C PRO A 194 21.67 -0.07 4.87
N ASN A 195 21.81 -1.36 5.19
CA ASN A 195 20.78 -2.11 5.87
C ASN A 195 20.44 -1.43 7.21
N SER A 196 19.73 -0.31 7.19
CA SER A 196 18.96 0.14 8.32
C SER A 196 17.80 -0.82 8.34
N THR A 197 17.84 -1.77 9.27
CA THR A 197 16.66 -2.43 9.79
C THR A 197 15.58 -1.37 9.97
N VAL A 198 14.66 -1.23 9.02
CA VAL A 198 13.50 -0.34 9.17
C VAL A 198 12.72 -0.97 10.31
N PRO A 199 12.74 -0.39 11.53
CA PRO A 199 12.01 -0.97 12.62
C PRO A 199 10.53 -0.90 12.23
N THR A 200 9.78 -1.97 12.46
CA THR A 200 8.33 -1.91 12.45
C THR A 200 7.90 -0.91 13.53
N LEU A 201 7.61 0.33 13.12
CA LEU A 201 7.17 1.36 14.05
C LEU A 201 5.71 1.05 14.45
N ILE A 202 5.47 0.90 15.75
CA ILE A 202 4.10 0.88 16.28
C ILE A 202 3.58 2.31 16.16
N LEU A 203 2.76 2.56 15.14
CA LEU A 203 2.17 3.87 14.91
C LEU A 203 0.93 4.05 15.79
N LYS A 204 0.88 5.16 16.49
CA LYS A 204 -0.30 5.62 17.22
C LYS A 204 -1.14 6.50 16.30
N ASP A 205 -2.46 6.45 16.44
CA ASP A 205 -3.34 7.35 15.72
C ASP A 205 -3.16 8.81 16.20
N PRO A 206 -2.80 9.75 15.30
CA PRO A 206 -2.67 11.17 15.62
C PRO A 206 -3.96 11.81 16.15
N PHE A 207 -5.14 11.35 15.75
CA PHE A 207 -6.42 11.87 16.23
C PHE A 207 -6.64 11.47 17.69
N HIS A 208 -6.49 10.18 18.00
CA HIS A 208 -6.51 9.68 19.38
C HIS A 208 -5.42 10.29 20.26
N LEU A 209 -4.27 10.64 19.68
CA LEU A 209 -3.23 11.37 20.38
C LEU A 209 -3.71 12.77 20.80
N MET A 210 -4.40 13.50 19.91
CA MET A 210 -4.99 14.80 20.26
C MET A 210 -6.07 14.65 21.35
N ASP A 211 -6.96 13.67 21.19
CA ASP A 211 -8.06 13.42 22.13
C ASP A 211 -7.58 12.88 23.48
N SER A 212 -6.33 12.41 23.57
CA SER A 212 -5.75 11.95 24.85
C SER A 212 -5.46 13.07 25.85
N ILE A 213 -5.50 14.34 25.43
CA ILE A 213 -5.41 15.49 26.32
C ILE A 213 -6.83 15.96 26.65
N SER A 214 -7.25 15.70 27.88
CA SER A 214 -8.63 15.92 28.34
C SER A 214 -8.87 17.37 28.75
N ILE A 215 -8.94 18.27 27.77
CA ILE A 215 -9.19 19.70 28.00
C ILE A 215 -10.69 19.98 28.04
N SER A 216 -11.13 20.88 28.92
CA SER A 216 -12.53 21.29 28.98
C SER A 216 -12.98 22.01 27.70
N GLU A 217 -13.99 21.49 27.01
CA GLU A 217 -14.59 22.11 25.82
C GLU A 217 -15.20 23.50 26.10
N LYS A 218 -15.57 23.77 27.37
CA LYS A 218 -16.14 25.04 27.81
C LYS A 218 -15.08 26.13 27.99
N HIS A 219 -13.79 25.78 27.99
CA HIS A 219 -12.70 26.73 28.13
C HIS A 219 -12.59 27.60 26.87
N GLY A 220 -12.48 28.92 27.04
CA GLY A 220 -12.46 29.88 25.91
C GLY A 220 -11.36 29.62 24.89
N ALA A 221 -10.18 29.16 25.35
CA ALA A 221 -9.05 28.82 24.50
C ALA A 221 -9.09 27.39 23.88
N HIS A 222 -10.05 26.54 24.24
CA HIS A 222 -10.09 25.13 23.80
C HIS A 222 -10.05 24.99 22.26
N LYS A 223 -10.92 25.71 21.56
CA LYS A 223 -11.00 25.64 20.09
C LYS A 223 -9.71 26.09 19.40
N VAL A 224 -9.10 27.16 19.92
CA VAL A 224 -7.86 27.72 19.36
C VAL A 224 -6.70 26.76 19.60
N PHE A 225 -6.62 26.18 20.81
CA PHE A 225 -5.62 25.17 21.13
C PHE A 225 -5.73 23.95 20.21
N MET A 226 -6.92 23.34 20.09
CA MET A 226 -7.11 22.16 19.25
C MET A 226 -6.82 22.44 17.77
N SER A 227 -7.20 23.61 17.26
CA SER A 227 -6.85 24.03 15.90
C SER A 227 -5.33 24.12 15.72
N ARG A 228 -4.63 24.81 16.62
CA ARG A 228 -3.17 24.96 16.54
C ARG A 228 -2.43 23.64 16.76
N PHE A 229 -2.97 22.75 17.57
CA PHE A 229 -2.38 21.43 17.81
C PHE A 229 -2.49 20.56 16.56
N SER A 230 -3.64 20.58 15.89
CA SER A 230 -3.81 19.96 14.57
C SER A 230 -2.83 20.56 13.55
N ASP A 231 -2.71 21.89 13.46
CA ASP A 231 -1.80 22.54 12.51
C ASP A 231 -0.32 22.24 12.78
N ALA A 232 0.05 22.08 14.05
CA ALA A 232 1.39 21.66 14.45
C ALA A 232 1.71 20.21 14.05
N LEU A 233 0.72 19.31 14.12
CA LEU A 233 0.88 17.90 13.76
C LEU A 233 0.87 17.68 12.24
N PHE A 234 -0.04 18.36 11.52
CA PHE A 234 -0.32 18.07 10.12
C PHE A 234 0.19 19.16 9.18
N VAL A 235 1.40 18.98 8.65
CA VAL A 235 2.02 19.91 7.71
C VAL A 235 1.40 19.76 6.31
N PRO A 236 0.77 20.80 5.73
CA PRO A 236 0.14 20.71 4.42
C PRO A 236 1.17 20.68 3.27
N SER A 237 0.86 19.93 2.22
CA SER A 237 1.67 19.92 0.98
C SER A 237 1.61 21.28 0.29
N HIS A 238 2.77 21.91 0.13
CA HIS A 238 2.89 23.20 -0.55
C HIS A 238 2.47 23.12 -2.03
N GLU A 239 2.72 21.99 -2.70
CA GLU A 239 2.34 21.80 -4.10
C GLU A 239 0.81 21.76 -4.26
N ASP A 240 0.14 20.98 -3.42
CA ASP A 240 -1.32 20.87 -3.46
C ASP A 240 -1.98 22.19 -3.08
N LYS A 241 -1.45 22.90 -2.07
CA LYS A 241 -1.95 24.21 -1.67
C LYS A 241 -1.90 25.21 -2.83
N LYS A 242 -0.78 25.28 -3.56
CA LYS A 242 -0.64 26.13 -4.75
C LYS A 242 -1.67 25.79 -5.83
N LYS A 243 -1.89 24.50 -6.11
CA LYS A 243 -2.90 24.06 -7.09
C LYS A 243 -4.31 24.48 -6.68
N ILE A 244 -4.65 24.32 -5.40
CA ILE A 244 -5.94 24.76 -4.85
C ILE A 244 -6.09 26.27 -4.99
N GLU A 245 -5.09 27.07 -4.59
CA GLU A 245 -5.14 28.53 -4.71
C GLU A 245 -5.36 29.00 -6.15
N VAL A 246 -4.69 28.37 -7.12
CA VAL A 246 -4.90 28.67 -8.55
C VAL A 246 -6.35 28.37 -8.98
N ALA A 247 -6.90 27.23 -8.56
CA ALA A 247 -8.28 26.87 -8.88
C ALA A 247 -9.32 27.78 -8.20
N LEU A 248 -9.08 28.19 -6.95
CA LEU A 248 -9.99 29.07 -6.22
C LEU A 248 -10.00 30.50 -6.80
N LYS A 249 -8.84 30.98 -7.30
CA LYS A 249 -8.78 32.26 -8.04
C LYS A 249 -9.69 32.27 -9.25
N LEU A 250 -9.77 31.17 -10.00
CA LEU A 250 -10.69 31.03 -11.15
C LEU A 250 -12.17 31.08 -10.71
N GLN A 251 -12.48 30.62 -9.50
CA GLN A 251 -13.81 30.70 -8.91
C GLN A 251 -14.08 32.03 -8.17
N LYS A 252 -13.17 33.00 -8.22
CA LYS A 252 -13.25 34.28 -7.50
C LYS A 252 -13.38 34.11 -5.97
N THR A 253 -12.76 33.08 -5.40
CA THR A 253 -12.69 32.84 -3.96
C THR A 253 -11.24 32.70 -3.50
N THR A 254 -11.00 32.67 -2.18
CA THR A 254 -9.65 32.49 -1.61
C THR A 254 -9.57 31.26 -0.72
N PHE A 255 -8.34 30.77 -0.51
CA PHE A 255 -8.08 29.62 0.34
C PHE A 255 -8.58 29.83 1.77
N GLU A 256 -8.42 31.04 2.31
CA GLU A 256 -8.82 31.41 3.67
C GLU A 256 -10.35 31.39 3.84
N ILE A 257 -11.08 31.91 2.85
CA ILE A 257 -12.56 31.91 2.86
C ILE A 257 -13.07 30.47 2.84
N VAL A 258 -12.59 29.66 1.90
CA VAL A 258 -13.02 28.26 1.77
C VAL A 258 -12.58 27.41 2.95
N SER A 259 -11.42 27.70 3.57
CA SER A 259 -10.97 27.02 4.80
C SER A 259 -11.93 27.25 5.96
N ARG A 260 -12.53 28.44 6.05
CA ARG A 260 -13.47 28.80 7.10
C ARG A 260 -14.87 28.26 6.83
N GLU A 261 -15.35 28.37 5.59
CA GLU A 261 -16.72 28.01 5.22
C GLU A 261 -16.88 26.51 4.91
N ASN A 262 -15.87 25.89 4.31
CA ASN A 262 -15.91 24.49 3.90
C ASN A 262 -14.55 23.78 4.10
N PRO A 263 -14.10 23.61 5.36
CA PRO A 263 -12.81 22.96 5.66
C PRO A 263 -12.73 21.52 5.13
N ALA A 264 -13.86 20.81 5.07
CA ALA A 264 -13.94 19.46 4.53
C ALA A 264 -13.60 19.39 3.04
N TRP A 265 -13.93 20.43 2.27
CA TRP A 265 -13.61 20.49 0.84
C TRP A 265 -12.10 20.59 0.60
N ILE A 266 -11.40 21.39 1.41
CA ILE A 266 -9.93 21.54 1.36
C ILE A 266 -9.25 20.27 1.87
N ALA A 267 -9.71 19.71 2.98
CA ALA A 267 -9.12 18.50 3.56
C ALA A 267 -9.12 17.31 2.59
N LYS A 268 -10.10 17.23 1.68
CA LYS A 268 -10.17 16.21 0.63
C LYS A 268 -9.19 16.44 -0.53
N ARG A 269 -8.62 17.63 -0.68
CA ARG A 269 -7.77 18.03 -1.82
C ARG A 269 -6.34 18.39 -1.42
N LEU A 270 -6.06 18.45 -0.13
CA LEU A 270 -4.77 18.86 0.42
C LEU A 270 -4.14 17.69 1.16
N ARG A 271 -3.06 17.12 0.62
CA ARG A 271 -2.26 16.13 1.35
C ARG A 271 -1.58 16.81 2.53
N ARG A 272 -1.44 16.06 3.64
CA ARG A 272 -0.75 16.51 4.85
C ARG A 272 0.25 15.45 5.27
N VAL A 273 1.40 15.85 5.78
CA VAL A 273 2.46 14.97 6.28
C VAL A 273 2.68 15.27 7.75
N ILE A 274 2.88 14.22 8.55
CA ILE A 274 3.38 14.36 9.91
C ILE A 274 4.90 14.19 9.86
N PRO A 275 5.67 15.24 10.17
CA PRO A 275 7.12 15.22 10.02
C PRO A 275 7.78 14.27 11.04
N ALA A 276 9.10 14.07 10.89
CA ALA A 276 9.88 13.25 11.80
C ALA A 276 9.86 13.80 13.23
N ALA A 277 10.14 12.94 14.21
CA ALA A 277 10.14 13.30 15.63
C ALA A 277 11.02 14.53 15.94
N GLU A 278 12.17 14.63 15.26
CA GLU A 278 13.15 15.71 15.39
C GLU A 278 12.57 17.08 15.05
N ASP A 279 11.75 17.15 14.01
CA ASP A 279 11.09 18.37 13.55
C ASP A 279 9.79 18.64 14.32
N LEU A 280 9.06 17.58 14.67
CA LEU A 280 7.73 17.69 15.27
C LEU A 280 7.78 18.06 16.76
N LEU A 281 8.70 17.46 17.51
CA LEU A 281 8.79 17.61 18.97
C LEU A 281 9.00 19.09 19.38
N PRO A 282 9.93 19.86 18.78
CA PRO A 282 10.13 21.27 19.15
C PRO A 282 8.87 22.12 18.92
N VAL A 283 8.16 21.88 17.82
CA VAL A 283 6.96 22.63 17.44
C VAL A 283 5.83 22.38 18.44
N VAL A 284 5.54 21.12 18.75
CA VAL A 284 4.47 20.76 19.69
C VAL A 284 4.82 21.18 21.11
N LYS A 285 6.08 21.02 21.53
CA LYS A 285 6.55 21.46 22.85
C LYS A 285 6.42 22.98 23.03
N LYS A 286 6.74 23.76 21.99
CA LYS A 286 6.55 25.21 22.00
C LYS A 286 5.06 25.56 22.15
N LEU A 287 4.20 24.91 21.38
CA LEU A 287 2.74 25.12 21.48
C LEU A 287 2.22 24.82 22.88
N PHE A 288 2.61 23.71 23.49
CA PHE A 288 2.14 23.36 24.84
C PHE A 288 2.60 24.39 25.87
N LYS A 289 3.84 24.88 25.75
CA LYS A 289 4.36 25.95 26.62
C LYS A 289 3.61 27.26 26.46
N GLU A 290 3.21 27.63 25.24
CA GLU A 290 2.41 28.84 24.98
C GLU A 290 1.02 28.78 25.66
N PHE A 291 0.43 27.59 25.74
CA PHE A 291 -0.93 27.40 26.23
C PHE A 291 -1.03 26.96 27.70
N GLU A 292 0.09 26.57 28.32
CA GLU A 292 0.13 26.06 29.69
C GLU A 292 -0.38 27.09 30.73
N GLY A 293 -0.09 28.37 30.52
CA GLY A 293 -0.47 29.47 31.41
C GLY A 293 -1.75 30.21 31.03
N VAL A 294 -2.51 29.72 30.04
CA VAL A 294 -3.74 30.40 29.59
C VAL A 294 -4.87 30.08 30.55
N GLU A 295 -5.42 31.12 31.19
CA GLU A 295 -6.54 31.01 32.10
C GLU A 295 -7.87 31.33 31.41
N CYS A 296 -8.93 30.68 31.87
CA CYS A 296 -10.28 30.95 31.41
C CYS A 296 -10.78 32.28 31.96
N ALA A 297 -11.14 33.22 31.09
CA ALA A 297 -11.69 34.51 31.50
C ALA A 297 -12.97 34.43 32.38
N LYS A 298 -13.73 33.32 32.31
CA LYS A 298 -14.95 33.12 33.10
C LYS A 298 -14.73 32.37 34.41
N THR A 299 -13.86 31.37 34.42
CA THR A 299 -13.71 30.46 35.56
C THR A 299 -12.38 30.64 36.30
N GLY A 300 -11.43 31.39 35.75
CA GLY A 300 -10.07 31.54 36.29
C GLY A 300 -9.24 30.26 36.30
N LEU A 301 -9.78 29.15 35.76
CA LEU A 301 -9.08 27.87 35.71
C LEU A 301 -8.10 27.84 34.54
N PRO A 302 -6.91 27.22 34.70
CA PRO A 302 -5.97 27.06 33.61
C PRO A 302 -6.51 26.09 32.56
N LEU A 303 -6.10 26.29 31.31
CA LEU A 303 -6.38 25.35 30.21
C LEU A 303 -5.78 23.97 30.51
N PHE A 304 -4.56 23.94 31.06
CA PHE A 304 -3.83 22.73 31.40
C PHE A 304 -3.87 22.53 32.92
N ASP A 305 -4.80 21.70 33.38
CA ASP A 305 -4.80 21.23 34.77
C ASP A 305 -3.66 20.22 35.03
N LYS A 306 -3.52 19.77 36.28
CA LYS A 306 -2.46 18.82 36.66
C LYS A 306 -2.52 17.51 35.86
N VAL A 307 -3.72 17.05 35.50
CA VAL A 307 -3.93 15.81 34.74
C VAL A 307 -3.55 16.01 33.27
N CYS A 308 -4.00 17.11 32.67
CA CYS A 308 -3.68 17.54 31.32
C CYS A 308 -2.18 17.69 31.12
N LYS A 309 -1.44 18.25 32.10
CA LYS A 309 0.02 18.35 32.03
C LYS A 309 0.69 16.99 31.97
N ALA A 310 0.23 16.02 32.77
CA ALA A 310 0.74 14.65 32.72
C ALA A 310 0.40 13.95 31.39
N GLN A 311 -0.78 14.19 30.83
CA GLN A 311 -1.18 13.69 29.52
C GLN A 311 -0.36 14.33 28.38
N ALA A 312 -0.16 15.64 28.43
CA ALA A 312 0.66 16.39 27.47
C ALA A 312 2.11 15.88 27.47
N GLN A 313 2.67 15.55 28.63
CA GLN A 313 4.00 14.93 28.71
C GLN A 313 4.03 13.55 28.02
N LYS A 314 3.02 12.70 28.24
CA LYS A 314 2.90 11.40 27.54
C LYS A 314 2.79 11.57 26.02
N VAL A 315 2.13 12.64 25.56
CA VAL A 315 2.05 12.98 24.13
C VAL A 315 3.43 13.35 23.59
N LEU A 316 4.18 14.19 24.28
CA LEU A 316 5.55 14.54 23.90
C LEU A 316 6.47 13.31 23.88
N ASP A 317 6.32 12.38 24.84
CA ASP A 317 7.06 11.12 24.89
C ASP A 317 6.70 10.17 23.73
N ALA A 318 5.44 10.19 23.26
CA ALA A 318 5.03 9.41 22.10
C ALA A 318 5.60 10.01 20.80
N ILE A 319 5.64 11.34 20.70
CA ILE A 319 6.24 12.05 19.57
C ILE A 319 7.75 11.82 19.52
N SER A 320 8.46 11.92 20.65
CA SER A 320 9.92 11.74 20.71
C SER A 320 10.37 10.34 20.27
N LYS A 321 9.52 9.33 20.48
CA LYS A 321 9.74 7.94 20.01
C LYS A 321 9.35 7.72 18.54
N GLY A 322 8.86 8.73 17.84
CA GLY A 322 8.44 8.64 16.45
C GLY A 322 7.15 7.86 16.23
N HIS A 323 6.35 7.60 17.28
CA HIS A 323 5.12 6.81 17.16
C HIS A 323 4.02 7.49 16.32
N VAL A 324 4.14 8.79 16.06
CA VAL A 324 3.11 9.59 15.36
C VAL A 324 3.57 10.03 13.97
N SER A 325 4.88 10.00 13.71
CA SER A 325 5.47 10.44 12.45
C SER A 325 5.08 9.49 11.32
N ASP A 326 4.91 10.05 10.12
CA ASP A 326 4.61 9.21 8.96
C ASP A 326 5.82 8.34 8.59
N PRO A 327 5.60 7.05 8.27
CA PRO A 327 6.69 6.17 7.87
C PRO A 327 7.26 6.57 6.50
N ILE A 328 8.59 6.58 6.39
CA ILE A 328 9.31 6.95 5.17
C ILE A 328 8.96 5.95 4.05
N GLY A 329 8.61 6.48 2.87
CA GLY A 329 8.34 5.68 1.67
C GLY A 329 6.95 5.04 1.62
N VAL A 330 6.07 5.29 2.59
CA VAL A 330 4.69 4.77 2.59
C VAL A 330 3.72 5.79 2.02
N GLN A 331 2.97 5.40 1.00
CA GLN A 331 1.94 6.26 0.38
C GLN A 331 0.65 6.25 1.21
N LEU A 332 0.38 7.34 1.94
CA LEU A 332 -0.83 7.48 2.78
C LEU A 332 -2.05 8.10 2.09
N TYR A 333 -1.90 8.62 0.87
CA TYR A 333 -2.98 9.29 0.13
C TYR A 333 -3.19 8.65 -1.25
N HIS A 334 -4.43 8.31 -1.58
CA HIS A 334 -4.80 7.75 -2.89
C HIS A 334 -5.76 8.68 -3.63
N ILE A 335 -5.54 8.93 -4.91
CA ILE A 335 -6.47 9.73 -5.72
C ILE A 335 -7.74 8.91 -5.93
N ARG A 336 -8.91 9.48 -5.57
CA ARG A 336 -10.22 8.87 -5.84
C ARG A 336 -10.73 9.24 -7.24
N TYR A 337 -10.63 10.52 -7.57
CA TYR A 337 -11.03 11.10 -8.85
C TYR A 337 -10.44 12.51 -8.96
N VAL A 338 -10.51 13.10 -10.16
CA VAL A 338 -10.21 14.51 -10.40
C VAL A 338 -11.54 15.25 -10.55
N ASP A 339 -11.72 16.35 -9.83
CA ASP A 339 -12.96 17.12 -9.88
C ASP A 339 -13.06 18.02 -11.12
N GLY A 340 -14.19 18.71 -11.27
CA GLY A 340 -14.43 19.63 -12.40
C GLY A 340 -13.49 20.84 -12.46
N LEU A 341 -12.68 21.08 -11.42
CA LEU A 341 -11.66 22.12 -11.38
C LEU A 341 -10.26 21.59 -11.72
N GLY A 342 -10.15 20.31 -12.11
CA GLY A 342 -8.87 19.66 -12.37
C GLY A 342 -8.08 19.32 -11.11
N LEU A 343 -8.70 19.39 -9.92
CA LEU A 343 -8.04 19.09 -8.66
C LEU A 343 -8.20 17.61 -8.28
N PRO A 344 -7.12 16.91 -7.90
CA PRO A 344 -7.23 15.56 -7.37
C PRO A 344 -7.95 15.58 -6.01
N VAL A 345 -8.94 14.71 -5.88
CA VAL A 345 -9.64 14.43 -4.62
C VAL A 345 -9.03 13.17 -4.03
N TYR A 346 -8.42 13.30 -2.86
CA TYR A 346 -7.69 12.23 -2.19
C TYR A 346 -8.54 11.48 -1.17
N ARG A 347 -8.18 10.20 -0.97
CA ARG A 347 -8.54 9.37 0.18
C ARG A 347 -7.29 9.18 1.02
N CYS A 348 -7.34 9.62 2.27
CA CYS A 348 -6.28 9.35 3.24
C CYS A 348 -6.53 8.00 3.91
N ILE A 349 -5.47 7.21 4.12
CA ILE A 349 -5.50 6.00 4.95
C ILE A 349 -4.95 6.25 6.37
N ARG A 350 -4.58 7.50 6.70
CA ARG A 350 -4.11 7.87 8.05
C ARG A 350 -5.27 7.88 9.05
N GLY A 351 -4.96 7.40 10.25
CA GLY A 351 -5.83 7.43 11.41
C GLY A 351 -6.86 6.31 11.41
N THR A 352 -7.64 6.26 12.50
CA THR A 352 -8.77 5.36 12.59
C THR A 352 -9.80 5.82 11.57
N ASN A 353 -9.97 5.02 10.53
CA ASN A 353 -11.11 5.16 9.65
C ASN A 353 -12.39 4.98 10.50
N SER A 354 -13.53 5.19 9.87
CA SER A 354 -14.80 4.78 10.44
C SER A 354 -14.91 3.27 10.75
N LEU A 355 -13.84 2.47 10.91
CA LEU A 355 -13.90 1.09 11.42
C LEU A 355 -14.30 1.05 12.91
N GLU A 356 -13.88 1.99 13.78
CA GLU A 356 -14.46 2.08 15.13
C GLU A 356 -15.95 2.49 15.06
N GLY A 357 -16.28 3.44 14.19
CA GLY A 357 -17.65 3.88 13.93
C GLY A 357 -18.51 2.95 13.05
N GLY A 358 -17.95 1.90 12.45
CA GLY A 358 -18.55 1.24 11.28
C GLY A 358 -18.27 -0.25 11.15
N VAL A 359 -17.18 -0.78 11.70
CA VAL A 359 -17.08 -2.22 12.01
C VAL A 359 -17.49 -2.44 13.45
N HIS A 360 -16.85 -1.80 14.44
CA HIS A 360 -17.17 -1.98 15.86
C HIS A 360 -18.60 -1.56 16.17
N THR A 361 -19.05 -0.38 15.71
CA THR A 361 -20.44 0.05 15.91
C THR A 361 -21.45 -0.89 15.23
N ASN A 362 -21.14 -1.42 14.04
CA ASN A 362 -22.02 -2.38 13.37
C ASN A 362 -22.03 -3.73 14.07
N ILE A 363 -20.89 -4.20 14.56
CA ILE A 363 -20.76 -5.38 15.42
C ILE A 363 -21.61 -5.16 16.68
N ILE A 364 -21.35 -4.10 17.46
CA ILE A 364 -22.09 -3.78 18.69
C ILE A 364 -23.59 -3.74 18.42
N ARG A 365 -24.07 -3.00 17.42
CA ARG A 365 -25.51 -2.93 17.07
C ARG A 365 -26.09 -4.29 16.68
N LYS A 366 -25.33 -5.13 15.99
CA LYS A 366 -25.74 -6.48 15.55
C LYS A 366 -25.67 -7.52 16.67
N PHE A 367 -24.89 -7.30 17.73
CA PHE A 367 -24.73 -8.27 18.83
C PHE A 367 -25.44 -7.86 20.12
N SER A 368 -25.53 -6.56 20.43
CA SER A 368 -26.04 -6.06 21.70
C SER A 368 -27.49 -6.44 21.98
N MET A 369 -28.28 -6.73 20.95
CA MET A 369 -29.70 -7.08 21.07
C MET A 369 -29.99 -8.58 21.08
N TYR A 370 -29.05 -9.45 20.69
CA TYR A 370 -29.39 -10.84 20.33
C TYR A 370 -29.02 -11.89 21.37
N ASN A 371 -28.38 -11.52 22.49
CA ASN A 371 -27.79 -12.48 23.45
C ASN A 371 -27.12 -13.66 22.72
N ALA A 372 -26.33 -13.34 21.70
CA ALA A 372 -25.93 -14.30 20.69
C ALA A 372 -24.99 -15.36 21.29
N SER A 373 -25.28 -16.64 21.06
CA SER A 373 -24.34 -17.70 21.42
C SER A 373 -23.02 -17.54 20.65
N PRO A 374 -21.90 -18.11 21.13
CA PRO A 374 -20.62 -18.09 20.42
C PRO A 374 -20.75 -18.57 18.96
N ARG A 375 -21.56 -19.60 18.73
CA ARG A 375 -21.84 -20.12 17.38
C ARG A 375 -22.58 -19.12 16.50
N LEU A 376 -23.64 -18.49 17.02
CA LEU A 376 -24.36 -17.46 16.28
C LEU A 376 -23.45 -16.25 16.00
N THR A 377 -22.60 -15.90 16.97
CA THR A 377 -21.63 -14.81 16.85
C THR A 377 -20.63 -15.08 15.74
N ASP A 378 -20.04 -16.28 15.71
CA ASP A 378 -19.09 -16.66 14.67
C ASP A 378 -19.73 -16.66 13.28
N CYS A 379 -20.96 -17.18 13.14
CA CYS A 379 -21.72 -17.12 11.89
C CYS A 379 -21.99 -15.67 11.42
N LEU A 380 -22.48 -14.80 12.32
CA LEU A 380 -22.80 -13.40 12.00
C LEU A 380 -21.54 -12.59 11.64
N LEU A 381 -20.44 -12.80 12.37
CA LEU A 381 -19.16 -12.18 12.05
C LEU A 381 -18.62 -12.69 10.71
N THR A 382 -18.78 -13.98 10.41
CA THR A 382 -18.37 -14.56 9.12
C THR A 382 -19.14 -13.94 7.96
N ASP A 383 -20.48 -13.86 8.04
CA ASP A 383 -21.31 -13.21 7.01
C ASP A 383 -20.96 -11.73 6.86
N TYR A 384 -20.78 -11.00 7.97
CA TYR A 384 -20.36 -9.60 7.94
C TYR A 384 -19.00 -9.42 7.26
N ARG A 385 -17.98 -10.18 7.69
CA ARG A 385 -16.61 -10.14 7.12
C ARG A 385 -16.66 -10.40 5.63
N LEU A 386 -17.37 -11.45 5.21
CA LEU A 386 -17.53 -11.83 3.82
C LEU A 386 -18.11 -10.68 2.99
N ARG A 387 -19.28 -10.16 3.36
CA ARG A 387 -19.96 -9.09 2.61
C ARG A 387 -19.14 -7.80 2.60
N HIS A 388 -18.64 -7.40 3.77
CA HIS A 388 -17.83 -6.19 3.90
C HIS A 388 -16.58 -6.26 3.04
N ASN A 389 -15.83 -7.36 3.11
CA ASN A 389 -14.63 -7.55 2.30
C ASN A 389 -14.96 -7.57 0.81
N THR A 390 -16.08 -8.17 0.41
CA THR A 390 -16.54 -8.18 -0.98
C THR A 390 -16.85 -6.78 -1.50
N ASP A 391 -17.60 -5.98 -0.74
CA ASP A 391 -17.97 -4.63 -1.14
C ASP A 391 -16.76 -3.69 -1.18
N VAL A 392 -15.99 -3.68 -0.09
CA VAL A 392 -14.83 -2.80 0.08
C VAL A 392 -13.72 -3.22 -0.88
N GLY A 393 -13.48 -4.52 -1.03
CA GLY A 393 -12.48 -5.08 -1.92
C GLY A 393 -12.81 -4.85 -3.39
N SER A 394 -14.06 -5.06 -3.81
CA SER A 394 -14.52 -4.74 -5.18
C SER A 394 -14.29 -3.26 -5.50
N ARG A 395 -14.63 -2.38 -4.55
CA ARG A 395 -14.50 -0.94 -4.72
C ARG A 395 -13.04 -0.48 -4.72
N ASN A 396 -12.21 -1.02 -3.83
CA ASN A 396 -10.82 -0.56 -3.69
C ASN A 396 -9.92 -1.14 -4.79
N ARG A 397 -10.13 -2.39 -5.24
CA ARG A 397 -9.29 -3.03 -6.26
C ARG A 397 -9.70 -2.66 -7.67
N TYR A 398 -11.01 -2.60 -7.93
CA TYR A 398 -11.53 -2.47 -9.30
C TYR A 398 -12.32 -1.17 -9.53
N ASN A 399 -12.50 -0.33 -8.49
CA ASN A 399 -13.36 0.85 -8.55
C ASN A 399 -14.81 0.54 -8.99
N LEU A 400 -15.29 -0.67 -8.67
CA LEU A 400 -16.63 -1.15 -9.01
C LEU A 400 -17.44 -1.43 -7.74
N VAL A 401 -18.75 -1.19 -7.83
CA VAL A 401 -19.70 -1.61 -6.78
C VAL A 401 -20.04 -3.09 -7.02
N HIS A 402 -19.95 -3.91 -5.98
CA HIS A 402 -20.36 -5.31 -6.07
C HIS A 402 -21.87 -5.40 -6.37
N LYS A 403 -22.24 -6.17 -7.39
CA LYS A 403 -23.63 -6.37 -7.83
C LYS A 403 -24.03 -7.85 -7.90
N SER A 404 -23.17 -8.75 -7.45
CA SER A 404 -23.43 -10.20 -7.50
C SER A 404 -24.00 -10.70 -6.17
N HIS A 405 -24.20 -12.01 -6.08
CA HIS A 405 -24.65 -12.66 -4.87
C HIS A 405 -23.48 -12.83 -3.88
N TYR A 406 -23.73 -12.65 -2.58
CA TYR A 406 -22.68 -12.73 -1.56
C TYR A 406 -22.27 -14.15 -1.19
N ASN A 407 -23.11 -15.17 -1.44
CA ASN A 407 -22.73 -16.57 -1.23
C ASN A 407 -21.68 -16.98 -2.29
N PRO A 408 -20.41 -17.21 -1.89
CA PRO A 408 -19.33 -17.53 -2.83
C PRO A 408 -19.57 -18.88 -3.49
N TRP A 409 -20.14 -19.87 -2.78
CA TRP A 409 -20.39 -21.19 -3.33
C TRP A 409 -21.42 -21.17 -4.45
N LEU A 410 -22.49 -20.37 -4.29
CA LEU A 410 -23.47 -20.19 -5.35
C LEU A 410 -22.84 -19.57 -6.61
N VAL A 411 -21.95 -18.57 -6.44
CA VAL A 411 -21.23 -17.96 -7.55
C VAL A 411 -20.32 -18.99 -8.25
N GLN A 412 -19.62 -19.82 -7.48
CA GLN A 412 -18.78 -20.89 -8.00
C GLN A 412 -19.58 -21.97 -8.73
N GLY A 413 -20.73 -22.40 -8.20
CA GLY A 413 -21.64 -23.33 -8.86
C GLY A 413 -22.15 -22.79 -10.20
N ILE A 414 -22.52 -21.50 -10.26
CA ILE A 414 -22.93 -20.84 -11.52
C ILE A 414 -21.77 -20.79 -12.52
N ASN A 415 -20.55 -20.48 -12.07
CA ASN A 415 -19.38 -20.44 -12.94
C ASN A 415 -19.02 -21.83 -13.49
N HIS A 416 -19.13 -22.87 -12.66
CA HIS A 416 -18.94 -24.25 -13.07
C HIS A 416 -19.93 -24.65 -14.18
N LEU A 417 -21.24 -24.42 -13.97
CA LEU A 417 -22.27 -24.72 -14.96
C LEU A 417 -22.06 -23.95 -16.28
N LYS A 418 -21.63 -22.69 -16.22
CA LYS A 418 -21.26 -21.91 -17.42
C LYS A 418 -20.09 -22.53 -18.16
N SER A 419 -19.07 -22.99 -17.45
CA SER A 419 -17.91 -23.65 -18.03
C SER A 419 -18.32 -24.95 -18.74
N GLU A 420 -19.19 -25.77 -18.14
CA GLU A 420 -19.72 -26.98 -18.78
C GLU A 420 -20.48 -26.68 -20.07
N LEU A 421 -21.22 -25.57 -20.09
CA LEU A 421 -21.95 -25.09 -21.27
C LEU A 421 -21.06 -24.33 -22.28
N SER A 422 -19.73 -24.36 -22.11
CA SER A 422 -18.77 -23.62 -22.96
C SER A 422 -19.05 -22.11 -23.06
N MET A 423 -19.66 -21.54 -22.02
CA MET A 423 -19.94 -20.10 -21.92
C MET A 423 -18.79 -19.37 -21.24
N SER A 424 -18.61 -18.09 -21.58
CA SER A 424 -17.60 -17.25 -20.92
C SER A 424 -17.90 -17.10 -19.42
N VAL A 425 -16.96 -17.53 -18.58
CA VAL A 425 -16.99 -17.29 -17.13
C VAL A 425 -16.54 -15.86 -16.84
N LYS A 426 -17.22 -15.18 -15.92
CA LYS A 426 -16.84 -13.83 -15.49
C LYS A 426 -16.13 -13.94 -14.13
N GLY A 427 -14.93 -13.38 -14.03
CA GLY A 427 -14.23 -13.22 -12.76
C GLY A 427 -15.07 -12.42 -11.76
N SER A 428 -14.90 -12.71 -10.48
CA SER A 428 -15.58 -12.04 -9.36
C SER A 428 -14.58 -11.60 -8.30
N TYR A 429 -15.04 -10.90 -7.26
CA TYR A 429 -14.18 -10.55 -6.13
C TYR A 429 -13.56 -11.78 -5.45
N TYR A 430 -14.33 -12.87 -5.34
CA TYR A 430 -13.89 -14.11 -4.71
C TYR A 430 -12.85 -14.85 -5.54
N ASP A 431 -12.74 -14.51 -6.82
CA ASP A 431 -12.10 -15.35 -7.81
C ASP A 431 -11.89 -14.56 -9.10
N PRO A 432 -10.74 -13.87 -9.21
CA PRO A 432 -10.40 -13.06 -10.37
C PRO A 432 -10.34 -13.88 -11.67
N ASP A 433 -10.00 -15.17 -11.56
CA ASP A 433 -9.74 -16.08 -12.68
C ASP A 433 -10.94 -16.97 -13.05
N GLY A 434 -11.96 -17.01 -12.19
CA GLY A 434 -13.29 -17.57 -12.49
C GLY A 434 -13.55 -19.00 -11.98
N ASN A 435 -12.59 -19.69 -11.36
CA ASN A 435 -12.90 -20.90 -10.60
C ASN A 435 -12.11 -21.13 -9.28
N GLY A 436 -12.74 -20.80 -8.14
CA GLY A 436 -12.20 -20.95 -6.78
C GLY A 436 -12.25 -22.38 -6.23
N ILE A 437 -12.87 -23.32 -6.96
CA ILE A 437 -12.90 -24.76 -6.60
C ILE A 437 -11.50 -25.39 -6.73
N HIS A 438 -10.65 -24.82 -7.59
CA HIS A 438 -9.30 -25.32 -7.84
C HIS A 438 -8.25 -24.81 -6.84
N PHE A 439 -8.64 -23.93 -5.90
CA PHE A 439 -7.69 -23.40 -4.94
C PHE A 439 -7.28 -24.48 -3.94
N SER A 440 -5.98 -24.56 -3.66
CA SER A 440 -5.46 -25.47 -2.66
C SER A 440 -6.02 -25.10 -1.27
N PRO A 441 -6.41 -26.09 -0.46
CA PRO A 441 -6.89 -25.83 0.89
C PRO A 441 -5.80 -25.15 1.73
N THR A 442 -6.18 -24.17 2.54
CA THR A 442 -5.27 -23.47 3.45
C THR A 442 -5.55 -23.89 4.89
N GLY A 443 -4.50 -24.07 5.69
CA GLY A 443 -4.64 -24.30 7.13
C GLY A 443 -5.11 -23.08 7.94
N GLU A 444 -5.40 -21.95 7.29
CA GLU A 444 -5.88 -20.73 7.94
C GLU A 444 -7.32 -20.93 8.44
N SER A 445 -7.55 -20.59 9.72
CA SER A 445 -8.87 -20.58 10.34
C SER A 445 -9.24 -19.16 10.76
N PHE A 446 -10.51 -18.80 10.63
CA PHE A 446 -11.04 -17.50 11.04
C PHE A 446 -12.17 -17.69 12.05
N GLY A 447 -12.35 -16.74 12.97
CA GLY A 447 -13.39 -16.82 14.00
C GLY A 447 -12.86 -17.39 15.31
N ILE A 448 -13.56 -18.35 15.90
CA ILE A 448 -13.06 -19.09 17.07
C ILE A 448 -11.93 -20.01 16.60
N CYS A 449 -10.70 -19.62 16.91
CA CYS A 449 -9.51 -20.33 16.46
C CYS A 449 -9.15 -21.47 17.43
N PRO A 450 -8.53 -22.55 16.93
CA PRO A 450 -8.02 -23.61 17.77
C PRO A 450 -6.94 -23.06 18.71
N VAL A 451 -6.88 -23.58 19.93
CA VAL A 451 -5.80 -23.27 20.86
C VAL A 451 -4.49 -23.83 20.28
N PRO A 452 -3.42 -23.03 20.19
CA PRO A 452 -2.15 -23.50 19.63
C PRO A 452 -1.63 -24.76 20.32
N ASP A 453 -1.05 -25.69 19.57
CA ASP A 453 -0.55 -26.96 20.12
C ASP A 453 0.50 -26.76 21.21
N PHE A 454 1.37 -25.77 21.05
CA PHE A 454 2.34 -25.39 22.09
C PHE A 454 1.64 -25.00 23.41
N THR A 455 0.58 -24.19 23.35
CA THR A 455 -0.18 -23.76 24.53
C THR A 455 -0.89 -24.96 25.16
N LYS A 456 -1.48 -25.84 24.35
CA LYS A 456 -2.13 -27.06 24.85
C LYS A 456 -1.13 -27.98 25.55
N GLN A 457 0.06 -28.18 24.99
CA GLN A 457 1.11 -28.99 25.62
C GLN A 457 1.62 -28.36 26.91
N HIS A 458 1.90 -27.05 26.90
CA HIS A 458 2.41 -26.33 28.06
C HIS A 458 1.44 -26.33 29.25
N LEU A 459 0.14 -26.28 28.97
CA LEU A 459 -0.93 -26.27 29.96
C LEU A 459 -1.58 -27.65 30.16
N GLU A 460 -1.01 -28.72 29.61
CA GLU A 460 -1.50 -30.10 29.73
C GLU A 460 -2.97 -30.27 29.29
N MET A 461 -3.41 -29.49 28.31
CA MET A 461 -4.77 -29.51 27.80
C MET A 461 -4.98 -30.72 26.87
N LEU A 462 -6.05 -31.46 27.13
CA LEU A 462 -6.47 -32.56 26.27
C LEU A 462 -7.13 -32.01 25.00
N ALA A 463 -6.80 -32.58 23.84
CA ALA A 463 -7.49 -32.29 22.58
C ALA A 463 -8.86 -32.99 22.54
N VAL A 464 -9.77 -32.52 21.70
CA VAL A 464 -11.03 -33.23 21.46
C VAL A 464 -10.72 -34.57 20.78
N GLU A 465 -11.15 -35.66 21.40
CA GLU A 465 -11.37 -36.93 20.70
C GLU A 465 -12.66 -36.77 19.89
N SER A 466 -12.59 -36.40 18.61
CA SER A 466 -13.82 -36.42 17.80
C SER A 466 -13.63 -37.07 16.45
N ASP A 467 -14.52 -38.03 16.21
CA ASP A 467 -15.06 -38.46 14.91
C ASP A 467 -15.94 -37.38 14.24
N ALA A 468 -15.87 -36.12 14.69
CA ALA A 468 -16.74 -35.07 14.17
C ALA A 468 -16.32 -34.69 12.75
N LYS A 469 -17.16 -35.10 11.79
CA LYS A 469 -17.17 -34.73 10.37
C LYS A 469 -17.32 -33.21 10.16
N TYR A 470 -16.36 -32.42 10.61
CA TYR A 470 -16.11 -31.09 10.07
C TYR A 470 -15.05 -31.27 8.98
N PRO A 471 -15.25 -30.71 7.77
CA PRO A 471 -14.24 -30.78 6.73
C PRO A 471 -12.94 -30.22 7.30
N SER A 472 -11.89 -31.04 7.32
CA SER A 472 -10.58 -30.53 7.64
C SER A 472 -10.28 -29.41 6.64
N PRO A 473 -9.77 -28.25 7.07
CA PRO A 473 -9.33 -27.19 6.16
C PRO A 473 -8.21 -27.65 5.20
N SER A 474 -7.71 -28.87 5.35
CA SER A 474 -6.76 -29.52 4.43
C SER A 474 -7.39 -30.37 3.32
N THR A 475 -8.71 -30.62 3.33
CA THR A 475 -9.36 -31.46 2.33
C THR A 475 -9.84 -30.60 1.15
N PRO A 476 -9.43 -30.90 -0.10
CA PRO A 476 -9.93 -30.21 -1.29
C PRO A 476 -11.44 -30.32 -1.41
N LEU A 477 -12.11 -29.19 -1.67
CA LEU A 477 -13.53 -29.18 -1.95
C LEU A 477 -13.77 -29.79 -3.34
N THR A 478 -14.66 -30.77 -3.43
CA THR A 478 -15.10 -31.30 -4.72
C THR A 478 -16.22 -30.44 -5.30
N VAL A 479 -16.42 -30.53 -6.61
CA VAL A 479 -17.57 -29.92 -7.30
C VAL A 479 -18.89 -30.36 -6.66
N GLU A 480 -18.99 -31.64 -6.28
CA GLU A 480 -20.16 -32.18 -5.59
C GLU A 480 -20.38 -31.50 -4.23
N ASN A 481 -19.32 -31.24 -3.45
CA ASN A 481 -19.44 -30.49 -2.20
C ASN A 481 -19.97 -29.08 -2.44
N VAL A 482 -19.49 -28.40 -3.49
CA VAL A 482 -19.94 -27.05 -3.83
C VAL A 482 -21.40 -27.05 -4.26
N LEU A 483 -21.83 -27.99 -5.11
CA LEU A 483 -23.23 -28.11 -5.52
C LEU A 483 -24.16 -28.42 -4.33
N GLN A 484 -23.71 -29.25 -3.39
CA GLN A 484 -24.44 -29.49 -2.13
C GLN A 484 -24.53 -28.22 -1.25
N LEU A 485 -23.48 -27.39 -1.22
CA LEU A 485 -23.49 -26.10 -0.52
C LEU A 485 -24.33 -25.02 -1.23
N CYS A 486 -24.57 -25.18 -2.55
CA CYS A 486 -25.44 -24.32 -3.35
C CYS A 486 -26.93 -24.64 -3.19
N ALA A 487 -27.25 -25.92 -2.92
CA ALA A 487 -28.61 -26.32 -2.63
C ALA A 487 -29.10 -25.51 -1.42
N LEU A 488 -30.29 -24.90 -1.54
CA LEU A 488 -30.97 -24.33 -0.38
C LEU A 488 -30.95 -25.41 0.70
N PRO A 489 -30.51 -25.10 1.94
CA PRO A 489 -30.67 -26.04 3.02
C PRO A 489 -32.17 -26.18 3.25
N LEU A 490 -32.81 -27.08 2.50
CA LEU A 490 -33.98 -27.79 2.97
C LEU A 490 -33.55 -28.25 4.35
N VAL A 491 -34.15 -27.63 5.34
CA VAL A 491 -33.87 -27.69 6.77
C VAL A 491 -33.56 -29.14 7.16
N SER A 492 -32.33 -29.59 6.90
CA SER A 492 -31.79 -30.80 7.47
C SER A 492 -31.37 -30.31 8.83
N VAL A 493 -32.35 -30.28 9.74
CA VAL A 493 -32.10 -30.24 11.16
C VAL A 493 -31.13 -31.40 11.40
N ARG A 494 -29.82 -31.13 11.39
CA ARG A 494 -28.85 -32.10 11.89
C ARG A 494 -29.31 -32.36 13.32
N ARG A 495 -29.85 -33.56 13.55
CA ARG A 495 -30.50 -33.98 14.80
C ARG A 495 -29.58 -33.91 16.03
N ASN A 496 -28.28 -33.68 15.84
CA ASN A 496 -27.32 -33.45 16.91
C ASN A 496 -26.90 -31.98 16.93
N GLN A 497 -27.72 -31.12 17.56
CA GLN A 497 -27.27 -29.77 17.90
C GLN A 497 -26.30 -29.88 19.06
N LEU A 498 -25.01 -29.66 18.80
CA LEU A 498 -24.01 -29.49 19.86
C LEU A 498 -24.44 -28.38 20.81
N SER A 499 -24.27 -28.59 22.12
CA SER A 499 -24.43 -27.53 23.11
C SER A 499 -23.40 -26.42 22.86
N THR A 500 -23.61 -25.22 23.41
CA THR A 500 -22.66 -24.10 23.32
C THR A 500 -21.24 -24.51 23.71
N TYR A 501 -21.12 -25.28 24.80
CA TYR A 501 -19.85 -25.77 25.33
C TYR A 501 -19.20 -26.82 24.43
N GLN A 502 -19.99 -27.74 23.87
CA GLN A 502 -19.48 -28.73 22.92
C GLN A 502 -19.01 -28.07 21.62
N TYR A 503 -19.74 -27.07 21.13
CA TYR A 503 -19.32 -26.31 19.95
C TYR A 503 -18.01 -25.56 20.20
N LEU A 504 -17.87 -24.88 21.35
CA LEU A 504 -16.64 -24.20 21.72
C LEU A 504 -15.44 -25.15 21.81
N ALA A 505 -15.59 -26.28 22.49
CA ALA A 505 -14.58 -27.32 22.63
C ALA A 505 -14.07 -27.82 21.27
N VAL A 506 -14.99 -28.07 20.33
CA VAL A 506 -14.66 -28.49 18.96
C VAL A 506 -13.90 -27.40 18.21
N MET A 507 -14.38 -26.15 18.22
CA MET A 507 -13.73 -25.04 17.52
C MET A 507 -12.35 -24.70 18.10
N GLN A 508 -12.20 -24.82 19.42
CA GLN A 508 -10.94 -24.59 20.14
C GLN A 508 -9.98 -25.78 20.06
N ASN A 509 -10.45 -26.94 19.56
CA ASN A 509 -9.71 -28.19 19.55
C ASN A 509 -9.21 -28.60 20.96
N THR A 510 -10.10 -28.50 21.95
CA THR A 510 -9.84 -28.85 23.36
C THR A 510 -10.98 -29.71 23.91
N LYS A 511 -10.67 -30.78 24.66
CA LYS A 511 -11.65 -31.73 25.22
C LYS A 511 -12.75 -31.03 26.02
N TYR A 512 -12.36 -29.98 26.74
CA TYR A 512 -13.25 -29.08 27.46
C TYR A 512 -13.12 -27.68 26.87
N PRO A 513 -14.22 -26.91 26.77
CA PRO A 513 -14.17 -25.57 26.21
C PRO A 513 -13.43 -24.62 27.14
N VAL A 514 -12.58 -23.77 26.57
CA VAL A 514 -11.94 -22.65 27.25
C VAL A 514 -12.91 -21.48 27.25
N THR A 515 -13.39 -21.12 28.42
CA THR A 515 -14.43 -20.10 28.59
C THR A 515 -13.99 -19.12 29.69
N PRO A 516 -14.21 -17.80 29.54
CA PRO A 516 -13.93 -16.83 30.61
C PRO A 516 -14.86 -17.01 31.83
N ILE A 517 -14.48 -17.83 32.81
CA ILE A 517 -15.07 -18.04 34.17
C ILE A 517 -16.57 -17.72 34.26
N HIS A 518 -17.42 -18.74 34.19
CA HIS A 518 -18.84 -18.54 33.85
C HIS A 518 -19.86 -18.98 34.89
N THR A 519 -19.46 -19.62 35.98
CA THR A 519 -20.39 -19.99 37.06
C THR A 519 -20.04 -19.29 38.37
N LYS A 520 -21.04 -19.01 39.23
CA LYS A 520 -20.80 -18.44 40.57
C LYS A 520 -19.78 -19.26 41.37
N ARG A 521 -19.83 -20.57 41.24
CA ARG A 521 -18.90 -21.49 41.92
C ARG A 521 -17.48 -21.39 41.37
N GLU A 522 -17.32 -21.20 40.06
CA GLU A 522 -16.02 -20.92 39.44
C GLU A 522 -15.53 -19.52 39.83
N GLU A 523 -16.38 -18.50 39.79
CA GLU A 523 -16.03 -17.15 40.25
C GLU A 523 -15.58 -17.17 41.72
N GLU A 524 -16.29 -17.89 42.59
CA GLU A 524 -15.91 -18.11 44.00
C GLU A 524 -14.60 -18.89 44.13
N LYS A 525 -14.39 -19.96 43.33
CA LYS A 525 -13.10 -20.69 43.29
C LYS A 525 -11.98 -19.77 42.81
N PHE A 526 -12.25 -18.86 41.88
CA PHE A 526 -11.26 -17.97 41.27
C PHE A 526 -10.83 -16.93 42.28
N TRP A 527 -11.79 -16.28 42.94
CA TRP A 527 -11.49 -15.32 43.99
C TRP A 527 -10.82 -16.00 45.19
N THR A 528 -11.23 -17.21 45.55
CA THR A 528 -10.54 -18.00 46.59
C THR A 528 -9.08 -18.26 46.23
N LEU A 529 -8.81 -18.82 45.04
CA LEU A 529 -7.44 -19.08 44.57
C LEU A 529 -6.61 -17.80 44.39
N TYR A 530 -7.24 -16.75 43.87
CA TYR A 530 -6.63 -15.44 43.72
C TYR A 530 -6.19 -14.90 45.09
N ASN A 531 -7.07 -14.93 46.09
CA ASN A 531 -6.77 -14.45 47.45
C ASN A 531 -5.76 -15.33 48.19
N GLU A 532 -5.81 -16.66 48.02
CA GLU A 532 -4.86 -17.60 48.63
C GLU A 532 -3.44 -17.45 48.06
N LEU A 533 -3.31 -17.22 46.75
CA LEU A 533 -2.02 -16.96 46.09
C LEU A 533 -1.55 -15.52 46.30
N GLU A 534 -2.47 -14.57 46.50
CA GLU A 534 -2.18 -13.18 46.89
C GLU A 534 -1.56 -13.10 48.29
N ALA A 535 -1.88 -14.03 49.21
CA ALA A 535 -1.22 -14.14 50.51
C ALA A 535 0.29 -14.46 50.40
N VAL A 536 0.74 -14.95 49.23
CA VAL A 536 2.13 -15.35 48.98
C VAL A 536 2.89 -14.30 48.15
N HIS A 537 2.23 -13.51 47.29
CA HIS A 537 2.88 -12.56 46.36
C HIS A 537 2.19 -11.19 46.23
N ASN A 538 2.99 -10.16 45.95
CA ASN A 538 2.63 -8.73 45.98
C ASN A 538 1.49 -8.36 45.00
N LYS A 539 0.48 -7.63 45.51
CA LYS A 539 -0.76 -7.17 44.84
C LYS A 539 -0.60 -6.57 43.44
N ALA A 540 0.55 -5.99 43.15
CA ALA A 540 0.81 -5.33 41.87
C ALA A 540 1.11 -6.31 40.72
N LYS A 541 1.48 -7.57 41.00
CA LYS A 541 1.80 -8.58 39.96
C LYS A 541 1.41 -10.00 40.41
N PRO A 542 0.14 -10.40 40.26
CA PRO A 542 -0.29 -11.77 40.52
C PRO A 542 0.41 -12.77 39.59
N ASP A 543 0.75 -13.95 40.10
CA ASP A 543 1.29 -15.06 39.28
C ASP A 543 0.14 -15.86 38.65
N PHE A 544 -0.34 -15.36 37.51
CA PHE A 544 -1.42 -15.98 36.75
C PHE A 544 -1.07 -17.38 36.21
N VAL A 545 0.22 -17.73 36.09
CA VAL A 545 0.65 -19.05 35.58
C VAL A 545 0.44 -20.11 36.65
N LYS A 546 0.81 -19.82 37.91
CA LYS A 546 0.57 -20.75 39.03
C LYS A 546 -0.93 -20.89 39.31
N MET A 547 -1.68 -19.78 39.25
CA MET A 547 -3.13 -19.82 39.44
C MET A 547 -3.83 -20.67 38.38
N ALA A 548 -3.42 -20.58 37.10
CA ALA A 548 -3.94 -21.44 36.04
C ALA A 548 -3.65 -22.93 36.29
N LYS A 549 -2.47 -23.27 36.84
CA LYS A 549 -2.11 -24.66 37.17
C LYS A 549 -2.98 -25.24 38.31
N GLU A 550 -3.22 -24.48 39.37
CA GLU A 550 -4.10 -24.91 40.47
C GLU A 550 -5.59 -24.89 40.07
N TRP A 551 -5.97 -24.06 39.10
CA TRP A 551 -7.32 -24.05 38.54
C TRP A 551 -7.65 -25.35 37.77
N CYS A 552 -6.66 -25.90 37.04
CA CYS A 552 -6.78 -27.09 36.21
C CYS A 552 -6.67 -28.43 36.96
N ARG A 553 -6.27 -28.41 38.24
CA ARG A 553 -6.38 -29.55 39.16
C ARG A 553 -7.80 -29.62 39.76
#